data_AF-A0A382Q3E2-F1
#
_entry.id   AF-A0A382Q3E2-F1
#
_cell.length_a   1.000
_cell.length_b   1.000
_cell.length_c   1.000
_cell.angle_alpha   90.00
_cell.angle_beta   90.00
_cell.angle_gamma   90.00
#
_symmetry.space_group_name_H-M   'P 1'
#
loop_
_entity.id
_entity.type
_entity.pdbx_description
1 polymer ?
#
loop_
_entity_poly.entity_id
_entity_poly.type
_entity_poly.pdbx_seq_one_letter_code
_entity_poly.pdbx_strand_id
1 'polypeptide(L)' 'MLLWVSPGYAQQPSPPPGSPVTSERLLNASEEPENWLMYSGQYNSQRHSRLTAIDKSNV' A
#
# COMPACT_ATOMS: atom_id res chain seq x y z
N MET A 1 17.80 -14.00 22.91
CA MET A 1 17.55 -13.80 21.47
C MET A 1 16.13 -13.27 21.32
N LEU A 2 15.96 -11.95 21.23
CA LEU A 2 14.64 -11.33 21.13
C LEU A 2 14.17 -11.43 19.68
N LEU A 3 13.09 -12.17 19.43
CA LEU A 3 12.40 -12.20 18.14
C LEU A 3 11.66 -10.89 17.97
N TRP A 4 12.18 -10.00 17.15
CA TRP A 4 11.42 -8.86 16.66
C TRP A 4 10.38 -9.42 15.68
N VAL A 5 9.16 -9.68 16.17
CA VAL A 5 8.01 -9.84 15.29
C VAL A 5 7.84 -8.49 14.60
N SER A 6 8.33 -8.39 13.37
CA SER A 6 7.85 -7.34 12.47
C SER A 6 6.35 -7.58 12.34
N PRO A 7 5.47 -6.63 12.69
CA PRO A 7 4.08 -6.78 12.29
C PRO A 7 4.13 -6.89 10.77
N GLY A 8 3.93 -8.10 10.25
CA GLY A 8 3.58 -8.25 8.86
C GLY A 8 2.32 -7.40 8.70
N TYR A 9 2.43 -6.29 7.99
CA TYR A 9 1.28 -5.50 7.58
C TYR A 9 0.44 -6.45 6.74
N ALA A 10 -0.54 -7.09 7.39
CA ALA A 10 -1.56 -7.82 6.68
C ALA A 10 -2.11 -6.83 5.65
N GLN A 11 -2.08 -7.20 4.37
CA GLN A 11 -2.70 -6.40 3.32
C GLN A 11 -4.12 -6.10 3.81
N GLN A 12 -4.37 -4.84 4.16
CA GLN A 12 -5.67 -4.48 4.65
C GLN A 12 -6.62 -4.72 3.48
N PRO A 13 -7.76 -5.42 3.68
CA PRO A 13 -8.65 -5.70 2.57
C PRO A 13 -9.04 -4.37 1.94
N SER A 14 -8.67 -4.20 0.67
CA SER A 14 -8.96 -3.02 -0.10
C SER A 14 -10.46 -2.73 -0.02
N PRO A 15 -10.89 -1.49 0.28
CA PRO A 15 -12.30 -1.18 0.34
C PRO A 15 -12.97 -1.46 -1.02
N PRO A 16 -14.26 -1.80 -1.05
CA PRO A 16 -14.97 -2.08 -2.30
C PRO A 16 -14.75 -0.98 -3.35
N PRO A 17 -14.68 -1.31 -4.64
CA PRO A 17 -14.61 -0.31 -5.71
C PRO A 17 -15.72 0.74 -5.55
N GLY A 18 -15.36 2.02 -5.68
CA GLY A 18 -16.29 3.14 -5.47
C GLY A 18 -16.45 3.60 -4.02
N SER A 19 -15.74 2.99 -3.06
CA SER A 19 -15.68 3.54 -1.69
C SER A 19 -15.11 4.96 -1.68
N PRO A 20 -15.64 5.86 -0.85
CA PRO A 20 -15.16 7.24 -0.77
C PRO A 20 -13.66 7.33 -0.51
N VAL A 21 -13.03 8.36 -1.09
CA VAL A 21 -11.64 8.71 -0.81
C VAL A 21 -11.64 9.72 0.35
N THR A 22 -11.42 9.23 1.56
CA THR A 22 -11.35 10.06 2.78
C THR A 22 -9.92 10.53 3.04
N SER A 23 -9.76 11.59 3.84
CA SER A 23 -8.42 12.08 4.24
C SER A 23 -7.61 11.01 4.99
N GLU A 24 -8.25 10.20 5.82
CA GLU A 24 -7.62 9.09 6.53
C GLU A 24 -7.13 7.99 5.58
N ARG A 25 -7.91 7.68 4.54
CA ARG A 25 -7.50 6.73 3.51
C ARG A 25 -6.28 7.24 2.74
N LEU A 26 -6.26 8.54 2.41
CA LEU A 26 -5.09 9.17 1.78
C LEU A 26 -3.85 9.15 2.69
N LEU A 27 -4.04 9.33 4.00
CA LEU A 27 -2.95 9.25 4.98
C LEU A 27 -2.34 7.84 5.05
N ASN A 28 -3.18 6.81 4.93
CA ASN A 28 -2.78 5.40 4.98
C ASN A 28 -2.67 4.75 3.59
N ALA A 29 -2.44 5.54 2.53
CA ALA A 29 -2.40 5.03 1.15
C ALA A 29 -1.35 3.92 0.93
N SER A 30 -0.29 3.84 1.77
CA SER A 30 0.71 2.76 1.72
C SER A 30 0.16 1.37 2.05
N GLU A 31 -0.98 1.30 2.74
CA GLU A 31 -1.61 0.05 3.17
C GLU A 31 -2.54 -0.54 2.10
N GLU A 32 -2.81 0.21 1.04
CA GLU A 32 -3.57 -0.22 -0.15
C GLU A 32 -2.66 -0.18 -1.41
N PRO A 33 -1.59 -1.01 -1.50
CA PRO A 33 -0.58 -0.91 -2.56
C PRO A 33 -1.12 -1.18 -3.98
N GLU A 34 -2.31 -1.76 -4.09
CA GLU A 34 -3.09 -1.95 -5.31
C GLU A 34 -3.83 -0.68 -5.78
N ASN A 35 -4.03 0.31 -4.91
CA ASN A 35 -4.75 1.55 -5.21
C ASN A 35 -3.80 2.74 -5.31
N TRP A 36 -3.80 3.42 -6.46
CA TRP A 36 -3.02 4.65 -6.66
C TRP A 36 -3.88 5.90 -6.42
N LEU A 37 -3.92 6.37 -5.17
CA LEU A 37 -4.88 7.39 -4.72
C LEU A 37 -4.39 8.84 -4.83
N MET A 38 -3.09 9.05 -5.09
CA MET A 38 -2.46 10.37 -5.17
C MET A 38 -1.44 10.40 -6.30
N TYR A 39 -1.14 11.56 -6.88
CA TYR A 39 -0.23 11.68 -8.04
C TYR A 39 1.12 10.96 -7.87
N SER A 40 1.71 10.99 -6.66
CA SER A 40 3.00 10.36 -6.36
C SER A 40 2.88 9.13 -5.44
N GLY A 41 1.70 8.51 -5.40
CA GLY A 41 1.38 7.32 -4.59
C GLY A 41 0.92 7.67 -3.18
N GLN A 42 1.67 8.52 -2.46
CA GLN A 42 1.40 8.91 -1.08
C GLN A 42 2.03 10.29 -0.78
N TYR A 43 1.75 10.86 0.40
CA TYR A 43 2.21 12.20 0.78
C TYR A 43 3.73 12.41 0.68
N ASN A 44 4.54 11.39 0.99
CA ASN A 44 6.00 11.48 0.90
C ASN A 44 6.55 11.36 -0.55
N SER A 45 5.68 11.19 -1.55
CA SER A 45 6.01 11.16 -2.98
C SER A 45 7.05 10.11 -3.43
N GLN A 46 7.16 8.97 -2.73
CA GLN A 46 8.14 7.94 -3.08
C GLN A 46 7.89 7.23 -4.42
N ARG A 47 6.65 7.22 -4.94
CA ARG A 47 6.26 6.46 -6.14
C ARG A 47 6.65 4.96 -6.09
N HIS A 48 6.63 4.37 -4.90
CA HIS A 48 7.03 2.99 -4.66
C HIS A 48 5.82 2.18 -4.18
N SER A 49 5.55 1.04 -4.83
CA SER A 49 4.53 0.06 -4.40
C SER A 49 5.20 -1.16 -3.76
N ARG A 50 4.52 -1.77 -2.80
CA ARG A 50 4.94 -3.03 -2.13
C ARG A 50 4.44 -4.29 -2.85
N LEU A 51 3.71 -4.15 -3.96
CA LEU A 51 3.25 -5.30 -4.75
C LEU A 51 4.45 -6.08 -5.32
N THR A 52 4.37 -7.41 -5.26
CA THR A 52 5.42 -8.33 -5.72
C THR A 52 4.93 -9.34 -6.76
N ALA A 53 3.74 -9.13 -7.34
CA ALA A 53 3.19 -10.03 -8.36
C ALA A 53 4.01 -10.03 -9.66
N ILE A 54 4.65 -8.90 -9.96
CA ILE A 54 5.61 -8.75 -11.05
C ILE A 54 6.98 -8.49 -10.43
N ASP A 55 7.96 -9.28 -10.81
CA ASP A 55 9.36 -9.16 -10.42
C ASP A 55 10.30 -9.40 -11.62
N LYS A 56 11.61 -9.49 -11.37
CA LYS A 56 12.61 -9.64 -12.44
C LYS A 56 12.50 -10.96 -13.23
N SER A 57 11.78 -11.95 -12.72
CA SER A 57 11.61 -13.25 -13.35
C SER A 57 10.46 -13.30 -14.36
N ASN A 58 9.51 -12.36 -14.28
CA ASN A 58 8.27 -12.40 -15.07
C ASN A 58 7.89 -11.05 -15.73
N VAL A 59 8.87 -10.16 -15.93
CA VAL A 59 8.72 -8.91 -16.71
C VAL A 59 9.06 -9.11 -18.18
#